data_AF-E0LTM6-F1
#
_entry.id   AF-E0LTM6-F1
#
_cell.length_a   1.000
_cell.length_b   1.000
_cell.length_c   1.000
_cell.angle_alpha   90.00
_cell.angle_beta   90.00
_cell.angle_gamma   90.00
#
_symmetry.space_group_name_H-M   'P 1'
#
loop_
_entity.id
_entity.type
_entity.pdbx_description
1 polymer ?
#
loop_
_entity_poly.entity_id
_entity_poly.type
_entity_poly.pdbx_seq_one_letter_code
_entity_poly.pdbx_strand_id
1 'polypeptide(L)'
;MTITQRLLLTFSLLSTALVAMVIVAVDVAGGFQSRFTYVQENTVPSILDLSKLIDDSNTLIIWLYRHQSATEPRRQAEVEKKIDETISNIKSMNQFYLSNDISNEEDRQLTEDAFSTIKKMTPHFRSFLLAHAHRMTLLR
;
A
#
# COMPACT_ATOMS: atom_id res chain seq x y z
N MET A 1 66.75 -16.50 0.99
CA MET A 1 65.89 -15.41 0.46
C MET A 1 66.62 -14.10 0.60
N THR A 2 66.74 -13.32 -0.48
CA THR A 2 67.31 -11.96 -0.40
C THR A 2 66.26 -10.97 0.12
N ILE A 3 66.70 -9.87 0.73
CA ILE A 3 65.81 -8.83 1.29
C ILE A 3 64.85 -8.28 0.21
N THR A 4 65.34 -8.13 -1.02
CA THR A 4 64.56 -7.70 -2.19
C THR A 4 63.43 -8.67 -2.53
N GLN A 5 63.66 -9.99 -2.49
CA GLN A 5 62.61 -10.98 -2.73
C GLN A 5 61.51 -10.93 -1.68
N ARG A 6 61.88 -10.69 -0.42
CA ARG A 6 60.91 -10.59 0.68
C ARG A 6 60.02 -9.35 0.54
N LEU A 7 60.62 -8.21 0.17
CA LEU A 7 59.91 -6.95 -0.11
C LEU A 7 58.95 -7.08 -1.29
N LEU A 8 59.39 -7.69 -2.40
CA LEU A 8 58.54 -7.92 -3.57
C LEU A 8 57.35 -8.83 -3.27
N LEU A 9 57.57 -9.90 -2.48
CA LEU A 9 56.50 -10.79 -2.02
C LEU A 9 55.45 -10.05 -1.19
N THR A 10 55.88 -9.27 -0.20
CA THR A 10 54.95 -8.49 0.63
C THR A 10 54.20 -7.43 -0.18
N PHE A 11 54.85 -6.80 -1.17
CA PHE A 11 54.22 -5.80 -2.01
C PHE A 11 53.20 -6.42 -2.97
N SER A 12 53.52 -7.56 -3.58
CA SER A 12 52.58 -8.30 -4.41
C SER A 12 51.39 -8.80 -3.59
N LEU A 13 51.63 -9.31 -2.38
CA LEU A 13 50.57 -9.77 -1.49
C LEU A 13 49.63 -8.62 -1.10
N LEU A 14 50.19 -7.46 -0.75
CA LEU A 14 49.42 -6.25 -0.47
C LEU A 14 48.59 -5.81 -1.67
N SER A 15 49.18 -5.82 -2.87
CA SER A 15 48.48 -5.47 -4.11
C SER A 15 47.31 -6.42 -4.39
N THR A 16 47.52 -7.73 -4.27
CA THR A 16 46.45 -8.73 -4.44
C THR A 16 45.34 -8.56 -3.40
N ALA A 17 45.70 -8.30 -2.13
CA ALA A 17 44.73 -8.05 -1.07
C ALA A 17 43.88 -6.80 -1.33
N LEU A 18 44.47 -5.73 -1.86
CA LEU A 18 43.74 -4.53 -2.25
C LEU A 18 42.77 -4.79 -3.41
N VAL A 19 43.21 -5.52 -4.45
CA VAL A 19 42.33 -5.89 -5.57
C VAL A 19 41.15 -6.75 -5.09
N ALA A 20 41.42 -7.74 -4.24
CA ALA A 20 40.36 -8.58 -3.66
C ALA A 20 39.35 -7.75 -2.85
N MET A 21 39.81 -6.77 -2.05
CA MET A 21 38.92 -5.88 -1.31
C MET A 21 38.05 -5.03 -2.23
N VAL A 22 38.59 -4.50 -3.32
CA VAL A 22 37.81 -3.70 -4.27
C VAL A 22 36.70 -4.54 -4.93
N ILE A 23 37.00 -5.77 -5.33
CA ILE A 23 36.01 -6.69 -5.91
C ILE A 23 34.86 -6.93 -4.91
N VAL A 24 35.18 -7.29 -3.67
CA VAL A 24 34.17 -7.52 -2.62
C VAL A 24 33.36 -6.26 -2.34
N ALA A 25 34.00 -5.09 -2.29
CA ALA A 25 33.32 -3.83 -2.06
C ALA A 25 32.32 -3.50 -3.19
N VAL A 26 32.69 -3.76 -4.45
CA VAL A 26 31.81 -3.57 -5.61
C VAL A 26 30.62 -4.53 -5.57
N ASP A 27 30.84 -5.81 -5.26
CA ASP A 27 29.76 -6.80 -5.16
C ASP A 27 28.76 -6.43 -4.06
N VAL A 28 29.26 -6.04 -2.89
CA VAL A 28 28.42 -5.59 -1.78
C VAL A 28 27.64 -4.33 -2.16
N ALA A 29 28.30 -3.32 -2.74
CA ALA A 29 27.63 -2.10 -3.18
C ALA A 29 26.57 -2.36 -4.26
N GLY A 30 26.85 -3.25 -5.22
CA GLY A 30 25.89 -3.66 -6.24
C GLY A 30 24.67 -4.37 -5.66
N GLY A 31 24.88 -5.25 -4.67
CA GLY A 31 23.79 -5.89 -3.92
C GLY A 31 22.91 -4.87 -3.18
N PHE A 32 23.51 -3.86 -2.54
CA PHE A 32 22.76 -2.77 -1.91
C PHE A 32 21.96 -1.95 -2.91
N GLN A 33 22.57 -1.58 -4.04
CA GLN A 33 21.90 -0.84 -5.11
C GLN A 33 20.66 -1.59 -5.61
N SER A 34 20.79 -2.89 -5.89
CA SER A 34 19.67 -3.72 -6.36
C SER A 34 18.52 -3.78 -5.35
N ARG A 35 18.81 -4.01 -4.06
CA ARG A 35 17.78 -4.05 -3.01
C ARG A 35 17.13 -2.68 -2.80
N PHE A 36 17.89 -1.61 -2.89
CA PHE A 36 17.37 -0.25 -2.75
C PHE A 36 16.46 0.14 -3.90
N THR A 37 16.82 -0.22 -5.14
CA THR A 37 15.95 -0.06 -6.30
C THR A 37 14.67 -0.88 -6.13
N TYR A 38 14.77 -2.15 -5.74
CA TYR A 38 13.60 -3.00 -5.52
C TYR A 38 12.62 -2.41 -4.50
N VAL A 39 13.13 -1.92 -3.36
CA VAL A 39 12.29 -1.28 -2.33
C VAL A 39 11.59 -0.03 -2.87
N GLN A 40 12.30 0.82 -3.61
CA GLN A 40 11.70 2.05 -4.16
C GLN A 40 10.69 1.78 -5.27
N GLU A 41 10.90 0.75 -6.09
CA GLU A 41 10.04 0.46 -7.23
C GLU A 41 8.84 -0.42 -6.87
N ASN A 42 8.92 -1.20 -5.79
CA ASN A 42 7.89 -2.19 -5.44
C ASN A 42 7.32 -1.95 -4.04
N THR A 43 8.18 -1.90 -3.01
CA THR A 43 7.73 -1.85 -1.61
C THR A 43 7.13 -0.49 -1.22
N VAL A 44 7.81 0.61 -1.57
CA VAL A 44 7.32 1.96 -1.22
C VAL A 44 6.00 2.27 -1.94
N PRO A 45 5.85 2.04 -3.26
CA PRO A 45 4.59 2.25 -3.96
C PRO A 45 3.45 1.40 -3.38
N SER A 46 3.68 0.10 -3.16
CA SER A 46 2.72 -0.82 -2.55
C SER A 46 2.20 -0.31 -1.19
N ILE A 47 3.09 0.15 -0.31
CA ILE A 47 2.70 0.73 1.00
C ILE A 47 1.90 2.02 0.80
N LEU A 48 2.26 2.87 -0.15
CA LEU A 48 1.52 4.09 -0.44
C LEU A 48 0.10 3.78 -0.95
N ASP A 49 -0.06 2.76 -1.78
CA ASP A 49 -1.37 2.38 -2.30
C ASP A 49 -2.27 1.77 -1.20
N LEU A 50 -1.71 0.96 -0.30
CA LEU A 50 -2.40 0.53 0.92
C LEU A 50 -2.77 1.70 1.84
N SER A 51 -1.89 2.69 1.97
CA SER A 51 -2.15 3.88 2.79
C SER A 51 -3.33 4.69 2.24
N LYS A 52 -3.40 4.87 0.92
CA LYS A 52 -4.55 5.53 0.28
C LYS A 52 -5.84 4.73 0.49
N LEU A 53 -5.78 3.38 0.44
CA LEU A 53 -6.94 2.51 0.73
C LEU A 53 -7.47 2.73 2.15
N ILE A 54 -6.58 2.89 3.13
CA ILE A 54 -6.94 3.20 4.52
C ILE A 54 -7.57 4.59 4.62
N ASP A 55 -7.00 5.60 3.97
CA ASP A 55 -7.52 6.97 4.00
C ASP A 55 -8.92 7.09 3.37
N ASP A 56 -9.17 6.39 2.27
CA ASP A 56 -10.50 6.34 1.64
C ASP A 56 -11.52 5.60 2.52
N SER A 57 -11.08 4.53 3.19
CA SER A 57 -11.92 3.80 4.15
C SER A 57 -12.28 4.68 5.35
N ASN A 58 -11.36 5.51 5.84
CA ASN A 58 -11.64 6.50 6.88
C ASN A 58 -12.56 7.62 6.38
N THR A 59 -12.39 8.05 5.13
CA THR A 59 -13.24 9.05 4.48
C THR A 59 -14.70 8.57 4.36
N LEU A 60 -14.91 7.27 4.14
CA LEU A 60 -16.25 6.67 4.14
C LEU A 60 -16.99 6.89 5.47
N ILE A 61 -16.29 6.74 6.61
CA ILE A 61 -16.85 7.00 7.93
C ILE A 61 -17.31 8.46 8.05
N ILE A 62 -16.50 9.40 7.57
CA ILE A 62 -16.84 10.84 7.58
C ILE A 62 -18.11 11.10 6.75
N TRP A 63 -18.25 10.47 5.58
CA TRP A 63 -19.44 10.63 4.76
C TRP A 63 -20.69 10.06 5.42
N LEU A 64 -20.59 8.93 6.12
CA LEU A 64 -21.71 8.36 6.87
C LEU A 64 -22.17 9.31 7.99
N TYR A 65 -21.25 9.93 8.73
CA TYR A 65 -21.60 10.95 9.73
C TYR A 65 -22.24 12.19 9.11
N ARG A 66 -21.77 12.62 7.94
CA ARG A 66 -22.37 13.74 7.19
C ARG A 66 -23.77 13.42 6.71
N HIS A 67 -24.03 12.19 6.27
CA HIS A 67 -25.37 11.74 5.88
C HIS A 67 -26.33 11.81 7.07
N GLN A 68 -25.88 11.32 8.24
CA GLN A 68 -26.67 11.33 9.47
C GLN A 68 -26.98 12.77 9.95
N SER A 69 -26.07 13.71 9.70
CA SER A 69 -26.20 15.10 10.14
C SER A 69 -26.97 15.99 9.15
N ALA A 70 -27.17 15.53 7.91
CA ALA A 70 -27.83 16.30 6.87
C ALA A 70 -29.35 16.30 7.07
N THR A 71 -29.93 17.47 7.35
CA THR A 71 -31.37 17.62 7.63
C THR A 71 -32.25 17.79 6.38
N GLU A 72 -31.64 17.95 5.21
CA GLU A 72 -32.34 18.19 3.94
C GLU A 72 -32.18 16.98 2.99
N PRO A 73 -33.28 16.47 2.40
CA PRO A 73 -33.24 15.31 1.51
C PRO A 73 -32.29 15.47 0.31
N ARG A 74 -32.16 16.69 -0.22
CA ARG A 74 -31.26 16.96 -1.35
C ARG A 74 -29.79 16.79 -0.97
N ARG A 75 -29.38 17.30 0.21
CA ARG A 75 -28.03 17.12 0.73
C ARG A 75 -27.74 15.66 1.08
N GLN A 76 -28.73 14.92 1.57
CA GLN A 76 -28.57 13.48 1.81
C GLN A 76 -28.27 12.73 0.52
N ALA A 77 -29.05 12.97 -0.54
CA ALA A 77 -28.81 12.33 -1.84
C ALA A 77 -27.42 12.65 -2.43
N GLU A 78 -26.92 13.89 -2.24
CA GLU A 78 -25.56 14.27 -2.62
C GLU A 78 -24.50 13.51 -1.82
N VAL A 79 -24.70 13.32 -0.51
CA VAL A 79 -23.80 12.55 0.35
C VAL A 79 -23.86 11.05 0.03
N GLU A 80 -25.04 10.49 -0.27
CA GLU A 80 -25.19 9.10 -0.70
C GLU A 80 -24.39 8.82 -1.97
N LYS A 81 -24.44 9.74 -2.95
CA LYS A 81 -23.60 9.64 -4.14
C LYS A 81 -22.10 9.61 -3.80
N LYS A 82 -21.66 10.43 -2.83
CA LYS A 82 -20.27 10.44 -2.37
C LYS A 82 -19.87 9.14 -1.68
N ILE A 83 -20.77 8.56 -0.89
CA ILE A 83 -20.59 7.23 -0.27
C ILE A 83 -20.39 6.16 -1.35
N ASP A 84 -21.24 6.13 -2.37
CA ASP A 84 -21.14 5.17 -3.47
C ASP A 84 -19.85 5.35 -4.29
N GLU A 85 -19.47 6.61 -4.58
CA GLU A 85 -18.20 6.95 -5.24
C GLU A 85 -17.00 6.43 -4.42
N THR A 86 -16.96 6.68 -3.11
CA THR A 86 -15.89 6.21 -2.22
C THR A 86 -15.84 4.68 -2.14
N ILE A 87 -16.98 4.00 -2.03
CA ILE A 87 -17.02 2.52 -2.03
C ILE A 87 -16.49 1.97 -3.37
N SER A 88 -16.86 2.60 -4.49
CA SER A 88 -16.34 2.20 -5.81
C SER A 88 -14.83 2.41 -5.91
N ASN A 89 -14.31 3.51 -5.36
CA ASN A 89 -12.87 3.80 -5.38
C ASN A 89 -12.09 2.77 -4.55
N ILE A 90 -12.54 2.47 -3.34
CA ILE A 90 -11.94 1.44 -2.47
C ILE A 90 -11.88 0.09 -3.20
N LYS A 91 -12.96 -0.31 -3.90
CA LYS A 91 -12.96 -1.55 -4.69
C LYS A 91 -11.93 -1.51 -5.83
N SER A 92 -11.86 -0.39 -6.54
CA SER A 92 -10.92 -0.23 -7.66
C SER A 92 -9.48 -0.28 -7.17
N MET A 93 -9.17 0.36 -6.04
CA MET A 93 -7.83 0.36 -5.45
C MET A 93 -7.45 -1.02 -4.90
N ASN A 94 -8.39 -1.73 -4.28
CA ASN A 94 -8.15 -3.11 -3.85
C ASN A 94 -7.89 -4.03 -5.06
N GLN A 95 -8.55 -3.79 -6.20
CA GLN A 95 -8.29 -4.51 -7.44
C GLN A 95 -6.94 -4.15 -8.05
N PHE A 96 -6.57 -2.88 -7.99
CA PHE A 96 -5.26 -2.41 -8.43
C PHE A 96 -4.16 -3.11 -7.63
N TYR A 97 -4.26 -3.11 -6.30
CA TYR A 97 -3.30 -3.77 -5.43
C TYR A 97 -3.20 -5.27 -5.72
N LEU A 98 -4.34 -5.96 -5.85
CA LEU A 98 -4.39 -7.38 -6.22
C LEU A 98 -3.67 -7.69 -7.55
N SER A 99 -3.70 -6.74 -8.49
CA SER A 99 -3.17 -6.97 -9.85
C SER A 99 -1.71 -6.57 -10.00
N ASN A 100 -1.19 -5.67 -9.16
CA ASN A 100 0.12 -5.04 -9.37
C ASN A 100 1.09 -5.20 -8.21
N ASP A 101 0.60 -5.29 -6.97
CA ASP A 101 1.43 -5.07 -5.77
C ASP A 101 1.52 -6.29 -4.84
N ILE A 102 0.89 -7.42 -5.23
CA ILE A 102 0.92 -8.65 -4.46
C ILE A 102 2.35 -9.20 -4.36
N SER A 103 2.83 -9.30 -3.12
CA SER A 103 4.18 -9.76 -2.82
C SER A 103 4.28 -11.28 -2.59
N ASN A 104 3.21 -11.90 -2.10
CA ASN A 104 3.16 -13.34 -1.80
C ASN A 104 1.71 -13.84 -1.69
N GLU A 105 1.55 -15.14 -1.40
CA GLU A 105 0.25 -15.80 -1.30
C GLU A 105 -0.58 -15.33 -0.09
N GLU A 106 0.05 -15.03 1.05
CA GLU A 106 -0.63 -14.50 2.23
C GLU A 106 -1.21 -13.11 1.94
N ASP A 107 -0.43 -12.25 1.29
CA ASP A 107 -0.83 -10.92 0.82
C ASP A 107 -2.01 -10.98 -0.17
N ARG A 108 -1.99 -11.95 -1.08
CA ARG A 108 -3.13 -12.24 -1.99
C ARG A 108 -4.39 -12.59 -1.20
N GLN A 109 -4.28 -13.50 -0.23
CA GLN A 109 -5.41 -13.93 0.59
C GLN A 109 -6.00 -12.77 1.41
N LEU A 110 -5.15 -11.94 2.02
CA LEU A 110 -5.59 -10.75 2.75
C LEU A 110 -6.34 -9.76 1.84
N THR A 111 -5.86 -9.57 0.60
CA THR A 111 -6.49 -8.70 -0.39
C THR A 111 -7.84 -9.24 -0.86
N GLU A 112 -7.95 -10.56 -1.03
CA GLU A 112 -9.21 -11.24 -1.36
C GLU A 112 -10.22 -11.19 -0.21
N ASP A 113 -9.75 -11.32 1.03
CA ASP A 113 -10.56 -11.15 2.22
C ASP A 113 -11.09 -9.72 2.39
N ALA A 114 -10.30 -8.72 1.97
CA ALA A 114 -10.76 -7.34 1.91
C ALA A 114 -11.93 -7.17 0.93
N PHE A 115 -11.91 -7.83 -0.24
CA PHE A 115 -13.05 -7.85 -1.16
C PHE A 115 -14.30 -8.48 -0.54
N SER A 116 -14.12 -9.61 0.15
CA SER A 116 -15.18 -10.29 0.89
C SER A 116 -15.80 -9.36 1.95
N THR A 117 -14.96 -8.63 2.67
CA THR A 117 -15.37 -7.66 3.69
C THR A 117 -16.18 -6.51 3.08
N ILE A 118 -15.69 -5.88 2.02
CA ILE A 118 -16.41 -4.81 1.31
C ILE A 118 -17.78 -5.31 0.81
N LYS A 119 -17.84 -6.53 0.26
CA LYS A 119 -19.08 -7.14 -0.23
C LYS A 119 -20.08 -7.36 0.91
N LYS A 120 -19.62 -7.82 2.09
CA LYS A 120 -20.46 -8.00 3.27
C LYS A 120 -20.94 -6.68 3.87
N MET A 121 -20.12 -5.62 3.84
CA MET A 121 -20.49 -4.30 4.38
C MET A 121 -21.47 -3.53 3.49
N THR A 122 -21.42 -3.72 2.17
CA THR A 122 -22.25 -2.96 1.20
C THR A 122 -23.76 -3.02 1.52
N PRO A 123 -24.38 -4.19 1.82
CA PRO A 123 -25.77 -4.26 2.26
C PRO A 123 -26.05 -3.49 3.54
N HIS A 124 -25.13 -3.53 4.53
CA HIS A 124 -25.31 -2.83 5.81
C HIS A 124 -25.35 -1.31 5.62
N PHE A 125 -24.49 -0.77 4.75
CA PHE A 125 -24.55 0.66 4.40
C PHE A 125 -25.89 1.01 3.76
N ARG A 126 -26.35 0.22 2.79
CA ARG A 126 -27.65 0.46 2.15
C ARG A 126 -28.80 0.43 3.14
N SER A 127 -28.82 -0.53 4.06
CA SER A 127 -29.84 -0.61 5.12
C SER A 127 -29.79 0.60 6.06
N PHE A 128 -28.60 1.07 6.43
CA PHE A 128 -28.42 2.27 7.24
C PHE A 128 -28.99 3.52 6.56
N LEU A 129 -28.67 3.73 5.28
CA LEU A 129 -29.17 4.87 4.49
C LEU A 129 -30.71 4.85 4.38
N LEU A 130 -31.29 3.67 4.09
CA LEU A 130 -32.74 3.49 4.02
C LEU A 130 -33.44 3.76 5.36
N ALA A 131 -32.89 3.26 6.47
CA ALA A 131 -33.45 3.47 7.80
C ALA A 131 -33.44 4.97 8.19
N HIS A 132 -32.38 5.69 7.82
CA HIS A 132 -32.28 7.12 8.10
C HIS A 132 -33.26 7.94 7.25
N ALA A 133 -33.38 7.63 5.96
CA ALA A 133 -34.35 8.27 5.07
C ALA A 133 -35.79 8.11 5.58
N HIS A 134 -36.15 6.91 6.05
CA HIS A 134 -37.47 6.63 6.63
C HIS A 134 -37.74 7.45 7.90
N ARG A 135 -36.73 7.60 8.78
CA ARG A 135 -36.86 8.43 9.99
C ARG A 135 -37.17 9.89 9.69
N MET A 136 -36.58 10.46 8.64
CA MET A 136 -36.89 11.84 8.23
C MET A 136 -38.28 12.01 7.64
N THR A 137 -38.83 10.95 7.03
CA THR A 137 -40.20 11.00 6.51
C THR A 137 -41.24 11.00 7.64
N LEU A 138 -40.92 10.39 8.78
CA LEU A 138 -41.80 10.33 9.96
C LEU A 138 -41.74 11.58 10.87
N LEU A 139 -40.72 12.43 10.70
CA LEU A 139 -40.51 13.67 11.50
C LEU A 139 -40.98 14.94 10.77
N ARG A 140 -41.60 14.81 9.59
CA ARG A 140 -42.29 15.87 8.85
C ARG A 140 -43.80 15.75 9.02
#